data_AF-A0A8J3HH36-F1
#
_entry.id   AF-A0A8J3HH36-F1
#
_cell.length_a   1.000
_cell.length_b   1.000
_cell.length_c   1.000
_cell.angle_alpha   90.00
_cell.angle_beta   90.00
_cell.angle_gamma   90.00
#
_symmetry.space_group_name_H-M   'P 1'
#
loop_
_entity.id
_entity.type
_entity.pdbx_description
1 polymer ?
#
loop_
_entity_poly.entity_id
_entity_poly.type
_entity_poly.pdbx_seq_one_letter_code
_entity_poly.pdbx_strand_id
1 'polypeptide(L)'
;MAEPDHPPAAEAARPNADRRTPGPAPAAVPDPAAMRAARLAVVMGLAHAVLFTAAFLILHRVPSAGDPDQTVLEYYLDPGTRRQVLLAGIYLMPLAAITFLWFITTLRMWIAHQGRPEHVLFSNLQLGAGLSYIVLELVAAAAFSVGAAVAQFGDGVADPATMRGFAQLGRLVSVILAMRMAAMFVLTTASLGRHTRIMPRWFLVLSVAVGLTLFLAATLDTWLLLLFPAWLLMLCAILLVRLRRAAGTAVPSG
;
A
#
# COMPACT_ATOMS: atom_id res chain seq x y z
N MET A 1 -28.46 6.73 -93.64
CA MET A 1 -27.72 7.99 -93.41
C MET A 1 -27.91 8.30 -91.93
N ALA A 2 -27.00 7.78 -91.10
CA ALA A 2 -27.20 7.67 -89.65
C ALA A 2 -26.16 8.50 -88.91
N GLU A 3 -26.66 9.19 -87.90
CA GLU A 3 -26.08 10.18 -86.98
C GLU A 3 -24.93 9.61 -86.12
N PRO A 4 -23.88 10.39 -85.80
CA PRO A 4 -22.89 9.98 -84.80
C PRO A 4 -23.33 10.42 -83.39
N ASP A 5 -23.49 9.44 -82.52
CA ASP A 5 -23.81 9.57 -81.10
C ASP A 5 -22.56 9.99 -80.29
N HIS A 6 -22.66 11.06 -79.50
CA HIS A 6 -21.60 11.61 -78.67
C HIS A 6 -21.61 10.93 -77.29
N PRO A 7 -20.49 10.39 -76.77
CA PRO A 7 -20.45 9.91 -75.38
C PRO A 7 -20.38 11.09 -74.39
N PRO A 8 -21.07 11.04 -73.23
CA PRO A 8 -20.96 12.08 -72.21
C PRO A 8 -19.66 11.95 -71.40
N ALA A 9 -19.26 13.11 -70.88
CA ALA A 9 -17.94 13.45 -70.34
C ALA A 9 -17.47 12.59 -69.15
N ALA A 10 -16.16 12.30 -69.16
CA ALA A 10 -15.41 11.79 -68.03
C ALA A 10 -15.52 12.74 -66.83
N GLU A 11 -16.08 12.25 -65.74
CA GLU A 11 -16.17 12.91 -64.45
C GLU A 11 -14.75 13.15 -63.91
N ALA A 12 -14.32 14.41 -63.97
CA ALA A 12 -13.03 14.85 -63.47
C ALA A 12 -12.93 14.60 -61.95
N ALA A 13 -12.04 13.68 -61.57
CA ALA A 13 -11.66 13.43 -60.20
C ALA A 13 -11.20 14.73 -59.53
N ARG A 14 -12.00 15.25 -58.60
CA ARG A 14 -11.62 16.41 -57.79
C ARG A 14 -10.45 16.01 -56.88
N PRO A 15 -9.36 16.79 -56.80
CA PRO A 15 -8.30 16.54 -55.84
C PRO A 15 -8.87 16.70 -54.42
N ASN A 16 -8.79 15.64 -53.62
CA ASN A 16 -9.19 15.63 -52.22
C ASN A 16 -8.23 16.52 -51.39
N ALA A 17 -8.54 17.81 -51.34
CA ALA A 17 -7.82 18.81 -50.57
C ALA A 17 -8.39 18.93 -49.15
N ASP A 18 -8.26 17.89 -48.32
CA ASP A 18 -8.33 18.08 -46.86
C ASP A 18 -7.68 16.94 -46.05
N ARG A 19 -6.50 16.45 -46.46
CA ARG A 19 -5.62 15.72 -45.53
C ARG A 19 -4.91 16.71 -44.62
N ARG A 20 -5.65 17.35 -43.71
CA ARG A 20 -5.05 17.93 -42.51
C ARG A 20 -4.46 16.78 -41.71
N THR A 21 -3.14 16.67 -41.71
CA THR A 21 -2.43 15.87 -40.71
C THR A 21 -2.95 16.30 -39.33
N PRO A 22 -3.49 15.39 -38.50
CA PRO A 22 -3.88 15.75 -37.15
C PRO A 22 -2.67 16.37 -36.47
N GLY A 23 -2.77 17.64 -36.07
CA GLY A 23 -1.73 18.27 -35.27
C GLY A 23 -1.47 17.43 -34.01
N PRO A 24 -0.26 17.45 -33.44
CA PRO A 24 0.03 16.72 -32.22
C PRO A 24 -1.04 17.05 -31.18
N ALA A 25 -1.73 16.01 -30.70
CA ALA A 25 -2.80 16.16 -29.72
C ALA A 25 -2.27 17.02 -28.57
N PRO A 26 -3.01 18.06 -28.13
CA PRO A 26 -2.57 18.91 -27.04
C PRO A 26 -2.21 18.02 -25.86
N ALA A 27 -1.02 18.22 -25.29
CA ALA A 27 -0.56 17.47 -24.13
C ALA A 27 -1.65 17.51 -23.08
N ALA A 28 -2.23 16.35 -22.76
CA ALA A 28 -3.38 16.26 -21.87
C ALA A 28 -3.05 16.96 -20.55
N VAL A 29 -3.81 18.02 -20.24
CA VAL A 29 -3.66 18.75 -18.97
C VAL A 29 -3.87 17.76 -17.83
N PRO A 30 -2.98 17.68 -16.83
CA PRO A 30 -3.13 16.75 -15.72
C PRO A 30 -4.45 16.99 -14.98
N ASP A 31 -5.25 15.95 -14.82
CA ASP A 31 -6.52 16.05 -14.09
C ASP A 31 -6.28 16.45 -12.61
N PRO A 32 -6.81 17.60 -12.15
CA PRO A 32 -6.62 18.09 -10.79
C PRO A 32 -7.21 17.16 -9.72
N ALA A 33 -8.22 16.34 -10.04
CA ALA A 33 -8.75 15.34 -9.11
C ALA A 33 -7.77 14.18 -8.91
N ALA A 34 -7.24 13.63 -10.00
CA ALA A 34 -6.21 12.59 -9.97
C ALA A 34 -4.96 13.04 -9.20
N MET A 35 -4.56 14.29 -9.38
CA MET A 35 -3.38 14.86 -8.73
C MET A 35 -3.57 15.05 -7.21
N ARG A 36 -4.79 15.42 -6.79
CA ARG A 36 -5.17 15.45 -5.37
C ARG A 36 -5.19 14.05 -4.75
N ALA A 37 -5.77 13.07 -5.44
CA ALA A 37 -5.80 11.68 -4.98
C ALA A 37 -4.38 11.12 -4.80
N ALA A 38 -3.47 11.37 -5.74
CA ALA A 38 -2.07 10.96 -5.62
C ALA A 38 -1.33 11.61 -4.44
N ARG A 39 -1.54 12.92 -4.20
CA ARG A 39 -0.94 13.60 -3.04
C ARG A 39 -1.43 13.03 -1.72
N LEU A 40 -2.75 12.80 -1.60
CA LEU A 40 -3.33 12.18 -0.42
C LEU A 40 -2.79 10.75 -0.22
N ALA A 41 -2.65 9.96 -1.29
CA ALA A 41 -2.04 8.64 -1.22
C ALA A 41 -0.62 8.70 -0.66
N VAL A 42 0.22 9.63 -1.14
CA VAL A 42 1.59 9.79 -0.62
C VAL A 42 1.58 10.13 0.87
N VAL A 43 0.80 11.14 1.28
CA VAL A 43 0.76 11.57 2.69
C VAL A 43 0.30 10.44 3.60
N MET A 44 -0.78 9.75 3.22
CA MET A 44 -1.38 8.68 4.01
C MET A 44 -0.51 7.43 4.04
N GLY A 45 0.16 7.10 2.93
CA GLY A 45 1.12 5.99 2.87
C GLY A 45 2.35 6.24 3.74
N LEU A 46 2.90 7.46 3.73
CA LEU A 46 4.00 7.85 4.63
C LEU A 46 3.57 7.79 6.10
N ALA A 47 2.39 8.33 6.42
CA ALA A 47 1.85 8.29 7.78
C ALA A 47 1.68 6.85 8.26
N HIS A 48 1.08 5.97 7.45
CA HIS A 48 0.96 4.55 7.77
C HIS A 48 2.33 3.91 8.01
N ALA A 49 3.29 4.08 7.09
CA ALA A 49 4.60 3.45 7.20
C ALA A 49 5.32 3.84 8.50
N VAL A 50 5.27 5.12 8.88
CA VAL A 50 5.90 5.62 10.12
C VAL A 50 5.17 5.08 11.36
N LEU A 51 3.84 5.21 11.40
CA LEU A 51 3.03 4.76 12.54
C LEU A 51 3.12 3.25 12.75
N PHE A 52 3.00 2.48 11.68
CA PHE A 52 3.13 1.03 11.69
C PHE A 52 4.52 0.62 12.17
N THR A 53 5.58 1.21 11.62
CA THR A 53 6.96 0.87 12.04
C THR A 53 7.18 1.20 13.52
N ALA A 54 6.70 2.35 14.00
CA ALA A 54 6.80 2.70 15.42
C ALA A 54 6.03 1.72 16.32
N ALA A 55 4.78 1.40 15.97
CA ALA A 55 3.98 0.42 16.71
C ALA A 55 4.63 -0.96 16.70
N PHE A 56 5.08 -1.42 15.53
CA PHE A 56 5.75 -2.69 15.33
C PHE A 56 6.99 -2.83 16.22
N LEU A 57 7.87 -1.83 16.22
CA LEU A 57 9.11 -1.84 16.99
C LEU A 57 8.87 -1.89 18.50
N ILE A 58 7.73 -1.37 18.98
CA ILE A 58 7.35 -1.42 20.39
C ILE A 58 6.73 -2.80 20.71
N LEU A 59 5.76 -3.24 19.92
CA LEU A 59 4.98 -4.45 20.20
C LEU A 59 5.79 -5.74 20.00
N HIS A 60 6.81 -5.75 19.15
CA HIS A 60 7.64 -6.93 18.91
C HIS A 60 8.87 -7.04 19.82
N ARG A 61 9.05 -6.12 20.78
CA ARG A 61 10.04 -6.24 21.88
C ARG A 61 9.58 -7.13 23.02
N VAL A 62 8.33 -7.59 22.99
CA VAL A 62 7.75 -8.43 24.02
C VAL A 62 8.52 -9.75 24.15
N PRO A 63 8.73 -10.24 25.39
CA PRO A 63 9.44 -11.49 25.68
C PRO A 63 9.00 -12.66 24.81
N SER A 64 9.98 -13.50 24.46
CA SER A 64 9.83 -14.68 23.62
C SER A 64 9.16 -15.83 24.36
N ALA A 65 8.74 -16.87 23.62
CA ALA A 65 8.10 -18.04 24.21
C ALA A 65 9.02 -18.81 25.18
N GLY A 66 10.34 -18.71 24.97
CA GLY A 66 11.34 -19.40 25.80
C GLY A 66 11.80 -18.60 27.01
N ASP A 67 11.35 -17.36 27.17
CA ASP A 67 11.83 -16.49 28.24
C ASP A 67 11.23 -16.90 29.60
N PRO A 68 12.01 -16.88 30.70
CA PRO A 68 11.53 -17.22 32.04
C PRO A 68 10.33 -16.36 32.47
N ASP A 69 9.45 -16.92 33.30
CA ASP A 69 8.27 -16.21 33.82
C ASP A 69 8.64 -14.89 34.51
N GLN A 70 9.77 -14.86 35.22
CA GLN A 70 10.28 -13.66 35.87
C GLN A 70 10.57 -12.53 34.86
N THR A 71 11.18 -12.84 33.72
CA THR A 71 11.47 -11.86 32.66
C THR A 71 10.18 -11.30 32.05
N VAL A 72 9.17 -12.14 31.85
CA VAL A 72 7.84 -11.71 31.38
C VAL A 72 7.20 -10.75 32.38
N LEU A 73 7.25 -11.09 33.66
CA LEU A 73 6.68 -10.28 34.72
C LEU A 73 7.40 -8.93 34.86
N GLU A 74 8.73 -8.93 34.88
CA GLU A 74 9.55 -7.71 34.92
C GLU A 74 9.25 -6.77 33.75
N TYR A 75 9.06 -7.32 32.53
CA TYR A 75 8.72 -6.53 31.35
C TYR A 75 7.37 -5.80 31.48
N TYR A 76 6.32 -6.49 31.96
CA TYR A 76 4.99 -5.90 32.04
C TYR A 76 4.73 -5.10 33.32
N LEU A 77 5.48 -5.36 34.39
CA LEU A 77 5.40 -4.58 35.63
C LEU A 77 6.16 -3.24 35.53
N ASP A 78 7.12 -3.10 34.62
CA ASP A 78 7.75 -1.81 34.35
C ASP A 78 6.72 -0.79 33.83
N PRO A 79 6.45 0.30 34.56
CA PRO A 79 5.44 1.28 34.17
C PRO A 79 5.74 1.96 32.82
N GLY A 80 7.02 2.10 32.48
CA GLY A 80 7.48 2.70 31.22
C GLY A 80 7.09 1.84 30.02
N THR A 81 7.53 0.58 30.04
CA THR A 81 7.20 -0.46 29.06
C THR A 81 5.69 -0.64 28.92
N ARG A 82 4.98 -0.79 30.04
CA ARG A 82 3.53 -0.99 30.04
C ARG A 82 2.79 0.12 29.31
N ARG A 83 3.12 1.39 29.61
CA ARG A 83 2.53 2.55 28.93
C ARG A 83 2.87 2.58 27.44
N GLN A 84 4.10 2.22 27.06
CA GLN A 84 4.50 2.18 25.65
C GLN A 84 3.73 1.11 24.86
N VAL A 85 3.58 -0.10 25.42
CA VAL A 85 2.81 -1.18 24.77
C VAL A 85 1.35 -0.77 24.58
N LEU A 86 0.71 -0.20 25.60
CA LEU A 86 -0.66 0.30 25.50
C LEU A 86 -0.79 1.42 24.47
N LEU A 87 0.14 2.38 24.46
CA LEU A 87 0.15 3.46 23.47
C LEU A 87 0.28 2.90 22.04
N ALA A 88 1.19 1.96 21.84
CA ALA A 88 1.44 1.35 20.54
C ALA A 88 0.23 0.55 20.03
N GLY A 89 -0.33 -0.31 20.88
CA GLY A 89 -1.42 -1.20 20.49
C GLY A 89 -2.79 -0.54 20.41
N ILE A 90 -3.11 0.39 21.32
CA ILE A 90 -4.43 1.02 21.40
C ILE A 90 -4.53 2.28 20.53
N TYR A 91 -3.42 2.97 20.26
CA TYR A 91 -3.45 4.23 19.50
C TYR A 91 -2.66 4.19 18.19
N LEU A 92 -1.36 3.84 18.22
CA LEU A 92 -0.53 3.90 17.00
C LEU A 92 -0.99 2.89 15.95
N MET A 93 -1.24 1.63 16.34
CA MET A 93 -1.66 0.61 15.37
C MET A 93 -3.04 0.91 14.74
N PRO A 94 -4.08 1.31 15.51
CA PRO A 94 -5.34 1.77 14.91
C PRO A 94 -5.19 2.97 14.00
N LEU A 95 -4.38 3.96 14.37
CA LEU A 95 -4.12 5.11 13.50
C LEU A 95 -3.35 4.71 12.23
N ALA A 96 -2.42 3.75 12.34
CA ALA A 96 -1.75 3.16 11.19
C ALA A 96 -2.78 2.46 10.27
N ALA A 97 -3.71 1.68 10.81
CA ALA A 97 -4.76 1.02 10.01
C ALA A 97 -5.66 2.03 9.29
N ILE A 98 -6.07 3.11 9.96
CA ILE A 98 -6.89 4.18 9.36
C ILE A 98 -6.13 4.87 8.22
N THR A 99 -4.87 5.25 8.44
CA THR A 99 -4.04 5.87 7.39
C THR A 99 -3.82 4.93 6.20
N PHE A 100 -3.71 3.62 6.44
CA PHE A 100 -3.65 2.62 5.36
C PHE A 100 -4.94 2.55 4.54
N LEU A 101 -6.11 2.58 5.19
CA LEU A 101 -7.42 2.62 4.52
C LEU A 101 -7.56 3.85 3.61
N TRP A 102 -7.11 5.00 4.09
CA TRP A 102 -7.03 6.21 3.26
C TRP A 102 -6.05 6.05 2.10
N PHE A 103 -4.87 5.49 2.36
CA PHE A 103 -3.86 5.23 1.34
C PHE A 103 -4.39 4.32 0.22
N ILE A 104 -4.94 3.15 0.53
CA ILE A 104 -5.40 2.20 -0.49
C ILE A 104 -6.54 2.78 -1.33
N THR A 105 -7.47 3.51 -0.70
CA THR A 105 -8.60 4.14 -1.38
C THR A 105 -8.13 5.25 -2.32
N THR A 106 -7.23 6.11 -1.86
CA THR A 106 -6.69 7.22 -2.66
C THR A 106 -5.75 6.76 -3.76
N LEU A 107 -4.96 5.71 -3.51
CA LEU A 107 -4.16 5.05 -4.54
C LEU A 107 -5.03 4.48 -5.65
N ARG A 108 -6.13 3.80 -5.29
CA ARG A 108 -7.09 3.27 -6.26
C ARG A 108 -7.76 4.38 -7.07
N MET A 109 -8.24 5.43 -6.42
CA MET A 109 -8.80 6.60 -7.11
C MET A 109 -7.79 7.15 -8.12
N TRP A 110 -6.53 7.32 -7.72
CA TRP A 110 -5.50 7.81 -8.64
C TRP A 110 -5.25 6.87 -9.83
N ILE A 111 -5.23 5.55 -9.62
CA ILE A 111 -5.04 4.55 -10.68
C ILE A 111 -6.22 4.57 -11.67
N ALA A 112 -7.45 4.68 -11.18
CA ALA A 112 -8.66 4.70 -12.02
C ALA A 112 -8.67 5.88 -13.02
N HIS A 113 -8.12 7.03 -12.64
CA HIS A 113 -8.07 8.22 -13.51
C HIS A 113 -7.05 8.10 -14.67
N GLN A 114 -6.25 7.04 -14.73
CA GLN A 114 -5.19 6.89 -15.74
C GLN A 114 -5.70 6.33 -17.08
N GLY A 115 -7.02 6.16 -17.22
CA GLY A 115 -7.69 5.92 -18.50
C GLY A 115 -7.42 4.56 -19.15
N ARG A 116 -6.73 3.64 -18.48
CA ARG A 116 -6.52 2.27 -18.96
C ARG A 116 -7.46 1.33 -18.21
N PRO A 117 -8.08 0.34 -18.88
CA PRO A 117 -8.95 -0.61 -18.21
C PRO A 117 -8.16 -1.31 -17.11
N GLU A 118 -8.51 -1.02 -15.85
CA GLU A 118 -7.99 -1.73 -14.70
C GLU A 118 -8.56 -3.16 -14.73
N HIS A 119 -7.70 -4.15 -14.49
CA HIS A 119 -8.20 -5.51 -14.29
C HIS A 119 -8.92 -5.57 -12.95
N VAL A 120 -10.26 -5.53 -13.00
CA VAL A 120 -11.18 -5.57 -11.85
C VAL A 120 -10.79 -6.67 -10.85
N LEU A 121 -10.33 -7.81 -11.34
CA LEU A 121 -9.80 -8.90 -10.51
C LEU A 121 -8.63 -8.44 -9.62
N PHE A 122 -7.55 -7.91 -10.20
CA PHE A 122 -6.38 -7.48 -9.42
C PHE A 122 -6.71 -6.31 -8.50
N SER A 123 -7.60 -5.42 -8.94
CA SER A 123 -8.13 -4.35 -8.11
C SER A 123 -8.80 -4.91 -6.86
N ASN A 124 -9.75 -5.83 -7.02
CA ASN A 124 -10.50 -6.39 -5.90
C ASN A 124 -9.61 -7.24 -4.99
N LEU A 125 -8.68 -8.01 -5.56
CA LEU A 125 -7.70 -8.78 -4.80
C LEU A 125 -6.76 -7.88 -3.99
N GLN A 126 -6.33 -6.73 -4.55
CA GLN A 126 -5.53 -5.75 -3.81
C GLN A 126 -6.32 -5.16 -2.65
N LEU A 127 -7.59 -4.83 -2.85
CA LEU A 127 -8.46 -4.31 -1.78
C LEU A 127 -8.63 -5.33 -0.66
N GLY A 128 -9.00 -6.55 -1.02
CA GLY A 128 -9.20 -7.65 -0.08
C GLY A 128 -7.91 -7.92 0.70
N ALA A 129 -6.78 -8.00 0.02
CA ALA A 129 -5.49 -8.23 0.67
C ALA A 129 -5.10 -7.12 1.63
N GLY A 130 -5.25 -5.85 1.22
CA GLY A 130 -4.95 -4.71 2.08
C GLY A 130 -5.88 -4.62 3.30
N LEU A 131 -7.17 -4.93 3.14
CA LEU A 131 -8.13 -4.93 4.24
C LEU A 131 -7.85 -6.09 5.22
N SER A 132 -7.59 -7.29 4.71
CA SER A 132 -7.21 -8.43 5.57
C SER A 132 -5.91 -8.16 6.33
N TYR A 133 -4.92 -7.53 5.69
CA TYR A 133 -3.66 -7.14 6.34
C TYR A 133 -3.91 -6.26 7.57
N ILE A 134 -4.64 -5.16 7.43
CA ILE A 134 -4.87 -4.26 8.56
C ILE A 134 -5.74 -4.90 9.65
N VAL A 135 -6.73 -5.72 9.30
CA VAL A 135 -7.56 -6.42 10.29
C VAL A 135 -6.70 -7.36 11.12
N LEU A 136 -5.82 -8.13 10.46
CA LEU A 136 -4.91 -9.05 11.15
C LEU A 136 -3.92 -8.28 12.04
N GLU A 137 -3.37 -7.15 11.59
CA GLU A 137 -2.48 -6.32 12.42
C GLU A 137 -3.19 -5.70 13.62
N LEU A 138 -4.46 -5.31 13.49
CA LEU A 138 -5.27 -4.84 14.63
C LEU A 138 -5.51 -5.95 15.65
N VAL A 139 -5.82 -7.17 15.18
CA VAL A 139 -5.95 -8.34 16.06
C VAL A 139 -4.62 -8.66 16.74
N ALA A 140 -3.51 -8.60 16.02
CA ALA A 140 -2.18 -8.81 16.58
C ALA A 140 -1.84 -7.77 17.65
N ALA A 141 -2.09 -6.49 17.38
CA ALA A 141 -1.85 -5.41 18.33
C ALA A 141 -2.73 -5.52 19.59
N ALA A 142 -3.98 -5.95 19.44
CA ALA A 142 -4.84 -6.25 20.58
C ALA A 142 -4.24 -7.39 21.43
N ALA A 143 -3.80 -8.49 20.79
CA ALA A 143 -3.17 -9.61 21.48
C ALA A 143 -1.88 -9.20 22.21
N PHE A 144 -0.99 -8.45 21.57
CA PHE A 144 0.22 -7.91 22.22
C PHE A 144 -0.08 -7.03 23.43
N SER A 145 -1.22 -6.34 23.44
CA SER A 145 -1.59 -5.39 24.49
C SER A 145 -2.19 -6.05 25.73
N VAL A 146 -2.59 -7.32 25.67
CA VAL A 146 -3.30 -7.99 26.78
C VAL A 146 -2.48 -7.98 28.06
N GLY A 147 -1.19 -8.37 28.00
CA GLY A 147 -0.35 -8.42 29.20
C GLY A 147 -0.22 -7.05 29.89
N ALA A 148 -0.01 -5.99 29.09
CA ALA A 148 0.07 -4.63 29.59
C ALA A 148 -1.27 -4.12 30.13
N ALA A 149 -2.39 -4.49 29.49
CA ALA A 149 -3.72 -4.10 29.92
C ALA A 149 -4.11 -4.77 31.25
N VAL A 150 -3.88 -6.08 31.38
CA VAL A 150 -4.12 -6.79 32.64
C VAL A 150 -3.25 -6.21 33.76
N ALA A 151 -1.97 -5.94 33.51
CA ALA A 151 -1.09 -5.34 34.51
C ALA A 151 -1.49 -3.90 34.89
N GLN A 152 -2.12 -3.13 33.99
CA GLN A 152 -2.50 -1.74 34.22
C GLN A 152 -3.88 -1.58 34.86
N PHE A 153 -4.82 -2.45 34.53
CA PHE A 153 -6.24 -2.33 34.88
C PHE A 153 -6.77 -3.49 35.73
N GLY A 154 -5.99 -4.55 35.93
CA GLY A 154 -6.39 -5.72 36.71
C GLY A 154 -6.11 -5.55 38.21
N ASP A 155 -6.99 -6.12 39.03
CA ASP A 155 -6.92 -6.08 40.49
C ASP A 155 -6.09 -7.23 41.11
N GLY A 156 -5.35 -8.01 40.30
CA GLY A 156 -4.63 -9.21 40.74
C GLY A 156 -3.29 -9.44 40.03
N VAL A 157 -2.50 -10.39 40.54
CA VAL A 157 -1.22 -10.79 39.93
C VAL A 157 -1.51 -11.55 38.64
N ALA A 158 -1.19 -10.93 37.52
CA ALA A 158 -1.46 -11.46 36.21
C ALA A 158 -0.53 -12.65 35.89
N ASP A 159 -1.14 -13.76 35.49
CA ASP A 159 -0.44 -15.02 35.18
C ASP A 159 0.54 -14.84 34.00
N PRO A 160 1.86 -15.05 34.20
CA PRO A 160 2.88 -14.93 33.16
C PRO A 160 2.64 -15.84 31.96
N ALA A 161 2.04 -17.03 32.17
CA ALA A 161 1.74 -17.95 31.08
C ALA A 161 0.69 -17.39 30.13
N THR A 162 -0.38 -16.79 30.69
CA THR A 162 -1.41 -16.09 29.91
C THR A 162 -0.84 -14.90 29.12
N MET A 163 -0.01 -14.05 29.75
CA MET A 163 0.63 -12.92 29.07
C MET A 163 1.49 -13.37 27.88
N ARG A 164 2.29 -14.41 28.09
CA ARG A 164 3.14 -15.01 27.07
C ARG A 164 2.29 -15.60 25.94
N GLY A 165 1.21 -16.29 26.27
CA GLY A 165 0.29 -16.88 25.29
C GLY A 165 -0.28 -15.85 24.31
N PHE A 166 -0.77 -14.73 24.82
CA PHE A 166 -1.29 -13.64 23.97
C PHE A 166 -0.21 -12.93 23.15
N ALA A 167 0.99 -12.73 23.71
CA ALA A 167 2.12 -12.19 22.96
C ALA A 167 2.51 -13.11 21.79
N GLN A 168 2.52 -14.43 22.00
CA GLN A 168 2.78 -15.40 20.94
C GLN A 168 1.66 -15.42 19.89
N LEU A 169 0.40 -15.32 20.32
CA LEU A 169 -0.73 -15.17 19.39
C LEU A 169 -0.56 -13.93 18.50
N GLY A 170 -0.22 -12.78 19.08
CA GLY A 170 0.03 -11.54 18.33
C GLY A 170 1.14 -11.71 17.29
N ARG A 171 2.25 -12.35 17.69
CA ARG A 171 3.38 -12.65 16.80
C ARG A 171 2.99 -13.59 15.67
N LEU A 172 2.25 -14.66 15.95
CA LEU A 172 1.76 -15.60 14.94
C LEU A 172 0.83 -14.90 13.95
N VAL A 173 -0.13 -14.11 14.44
CA VAL A 173 -1.08 -13.38 13.58
C VAL A 173 -0.34 -12.38 12.68
N SER A 174 0.61 -11.60 13.22
CA SER A 174 1.34 -10.58 12.46
C SER A 174 2.35 -11.20 11.47
N VAL A 175 3.24 -12.08 11.95
CA VAL A 175 4.35 -12.64 11.13
C VAL A 175 3.88 -13.72 10.16
N ILE A 176 2.87 -14.52 10.52
CA ILE A 176 2.39 -15.60 9.65
C ILE A 176 1.24 -15.09 8.78
N LEU A 177 0.15 -14.63 9.39
CA LEU A 177 -1.08 -14.36 8.64
C LEU A 177 -1.04 -12.99 7.95
N ALA A 178 -0.75 -11.91 8.69
CA ALA A 178 -0.76 -10.56 8.15
C ALA A 178 0.33 -10.36 7.08
N MET A 179 1.53 -10.93 7.30
CA MET A 179 2.62 -10.89 6.32
C MET A 179 2.23 -11.47 4.95
N ARG A 180 1.46 -12.56 4.92
CA ARG A 180 0.96 -13.15 3.66
C ARG A 180 -0.01 -12.24 2.94
N MET A 181 -0.85 -11.53 3.69
CA MET A 181 -1.77 -10.54 3.11
C MET A 181 -1.03 -9.28 2.63
N ALA A 182 0.01 -8.84 3.35
CA ALA A 182 0.92 -7.79 2.88
C ALA A 182 1.64 -8.19 1.59
N ALA A 183 2.14 -9.42 1.49
CA ALA A 183 2.74 -9.97 0.27
C ALA A 183 1.76 -9.93 -0.91
N MET A 184 0.52 -10.41 -0.70
CA MET A 184 -0.53 -10.39 -1.72
C MET A 184 -0.86 -8.96 -2.15
N PHE A 185 -0.91 -8.00 -1.21
CA PHE A 185 -1.09 -6.59 -1.51
C PHE A 185 0.05 -6.04 -2.40
N VAL A 186 1.31 -6.34 -2.09
CA VAL A 186 2.46 -5.91 -2.90
C VAL A 186 2.40 -6.49 -4.32
N LEU A 187 2.13 -7.80 -4.45
CA LEU A 187 2.08 -8.49 -5.74
C LEU A 187 0.92 -7.99 -6.62
N THR A 188 -0.26 -7.79 -6.03
CA THR A 188 -1.42 -7.25 -6.74
C THR A 188 -1.20 -5.78 -7.13
N THR A 189 -0.57 -4.97 -6.27
CA THR A 189 -0.17 -3.59 -6.61
C THR A 189 0.80 -3.56 -7.79
N ALA A 190 1.79 -4.44 -7.80
CA ALA A 190 2.75 -4.56 -8.91
C ALA A 190 2.07 -4.98 -10.23
N SER A 191 1.10 -5.90 -10.15
CA SER A 191 0.28 -6.28 -11.30
C SER A 191 -0.53 -5.09 -11.83
N LEU A 192 -1.16 -4.32 -10.95
CA LEU A 192 -1.86 -3.08 -11.33
C LEU A 192 -0.92 -2.06 -11.99
N GLY A 193 0.27 -1.87 -11.42
CA GLY A 193 1.31 -0.96 -11.93
C GLY A 193 1.88 -1.35 -13.30
N ARG A 194 1.89 -2.64 -13.66
CA ARG A 194 2.32 -3.13 -14.98
C ARG A 194 1.43 -2.59 -16.10
N HIS A 195 0.11 -2.53 -15.88
CA HIS A 195 -0.83 -2.14 -16.91
C HIS A 195 -0.89 -0.63 -17.11
N THR A 196 -0.65 0.16 -16.06
CA THR A 196 -0.69 1.62 -16.14
C THR A 196 0.53 2.22 -16.86
N ARG A 197 1.64 1.48 -17.00
CA ARG A 197 2.98 1.97 -17.43
C ARG A 197 3.51 3.14 -16.57
N ILE A 198 2.86 3.42 -15.44
CA ILE A 198 3.25 4.54 -14.59
C ILE A 198 4.44 4.10 -13.76
N MET A 199 4.54 2.86 -13.27
CA MET A 199 5.66 2.48 -12.43
C MET A 199 6.92 2.14 -13.24
N PRO A 200 8.13 2.50 -12.76
CA PRO A 200 9.36 2.12 -13.45
C PRO A 200 9.56 0.61 -13.38
N ARG A 201 10.12 0.01 -14.45
CA ARG A 201 10.26 -1.45 -14.57
C ARG A 201 11.02 -2.10 -13.42
N TRP A 202 12.06 -1.44 -12.92
CA TRP A 202 12.84 -1.94 -11.78
C TRP A 202 11.98 -2.09 -10.51
N PHE A 203 11.03 -1.17 -10.28
CA PHE A 203 10.16 -1.21 -9.09
C PHE A 203 9.16 -2.37 -9.18
N LEU A 204 8.74 -2.74 -10.39
CA LEU A 204 7.88 -3.90 -10.60
C LEU A 204 8.61 -5.20 -10.26
N VAL A 205 9.87 -5.33 -10.70
CA VAL A 205 10.74 -6.47 -10.35
C VAL A 205 11.00 -6.50 -8.83
N LEU A 206 11.31 -5.35 -8.24
CA LEU A 206 11.49 -5.22 -6.78
C LEU A 206 10.23 -5.65 -6.02
N SER A 207 9.04 -5.24 -6.48
CA SER A 207 7.78 -5.59 -5.82
C SER A 207 7.51 -7.08 -5.89
N VAL A 208 7.83 -7.73 -7.01
CA VAL A 208 7.75 -9.20 -7.11
C VAL A 208 8.74 -9.86 -6.16
N ALA A 209 9.99 -9.40 -6.10
CA ALA A 209 10.98 -9.91 -5.16
C ALA A 209 10.52 -9.76 -3.70
N VAL A 210 10.09 -8.55 -3.30
CA VAL A 210 9.56 -8.26 -1.96
C VAL A 210 8.34 -9.11 -1.65
N GLY A 211 7.37 -9.20 -2.56
CA GLY A 211 6.16 -10.00 -2.36
C GLY A 211 6.48 -11.48 -2.20
N LEU A 212 7.39 -12.03 -3.01
CA LEU A 212 7.85 -13.41 -2.86
C LEU A 212 8.62 -13.62 -1.55
N THR A 213 9.50 -12.69 -1.16
CA THR A 213 10.19 -12.76 0.13
C THR A 213 9.21 -12.78 1.29
N LEU A 214 8.23 -11.87 1.32
CA LEU A 214 7.19 -11.83 2.36
C LEU A 214 6.29 -13.08 2.35
N PHE A 215 6.06 -13.69 1.19
CA PHE A 215 5.19 -14.86 1.08
C PHE A 215 5.90 -16.18 1.39
N LEU A 216 7.13 -16.36 0.91
CA LEU A 216 7.93 -17.58 1.05
C LEU A 216 8.78 -17.60 2.32
N ALA A 217 8.91 -16.48 3.03
CA ALA A 217 9.55 -16.47 4.33
C ALA A 217 8.82 -17.42 5.28
N ALA A 218 9.33 -18.64 5.37
CA ALA A 218 8.90 -19.66 6.32
C ALA A 218 9.45 -19.38 7.73
N THR A 219 10.38 -18.43 7.86
CA THR A 219 11.07 -18.10 9.09
C THR A 219 10.29 -17.07 9.93
N LEU A 220 10.22 -17.33 11.24
CA LEU A 220 9.65 -16.47 12.27
C LEU A 220 10.44 -15.17 12.51
N ASP A 221 11.33 -14.80 11.59
CA ASP A 221 12.09 -13.57 11.74
C ASP A 221 11.16 -12.38 11.50
N THR A 222 10.83 -11.72 12.60
CA THR A 222 9.84 -10.66 12.63
C THR A 222 10.30 -9.46 11.82
N TRP A 223 11.61 -9.25 11.69
CA TRP A 223 12.19 -8.12 10.96
C TRP A 223 11.81 -8.07 9.49
N LEU A 224 11.46 -9.21 8.88
CA LEU A 224 10.98 -9.25 7.50
C LEU A 224 9.69 -8.46 7.30
N LEU A 225 8.87 -8.30 8.36
CA LEU A 225 7.64 -7.53 8.26
C LEU A 225 7.92 -6.05 7.97
N LEU A 226 9.10 -5.52 8.34
CA LEU A 226 9.52 -4.16 7.99
C LEU A 226 9.84 -3.97 6.51
N LEU A 227 9.97 -5.05 5.74
CA LEU A 227 10.13 -4.96 4.29
C LEU A 227 8.88 -4.34 3.64
N PHE A 228 7.69 -4.58 4.21
CA PHE A 228 6.44 -4.00 3.73
C PHE A 228 6.39 -2.46 3.86
N PRO A 229 6.55 -1.83 5.05
CA PRO A 229 6.59 -0.37 5.16
C PRO A 229 7.77 0.22 4.37
N ALA A 230 8.93 -0.44 4.30
CA ALA A 230 10.05 0.02 3.48
C ALA A 230 9.69 0.07 1.98
N TRP A 231 9.02 -0.97 1.47
CA TRP A 231 8.49 -0.99 0.11
C TRP A 231 7.42 0.11 -0.10
N LEU A 232 6.56 0.34 0.89
CA LEU A 232 5.54 1.38 0.83
C LEU A 232 6.15 2.79 0.79
N LEU A 233 7.21 3.04 1.57
CA LEU A 233 7.97 4.30 1.52
C LEU A 233 8.58 4.51 0.13
N MET A 234 9.12 3.45 -0.48
CA MET A 234 9.66 3.50 -1.84
C MET A 234 8.56 3.85 -2.86
N LEU A 235 7.39 3.22 -2.76
CA LEU A 235 6.22 3.56 -3.58
C LEU A 235 5.84 5.04 -3.41
N CYS A 236 5.76 5.53 -2.18
CA CYS A 236 5.45 6.93 -1.88
C CYS A 236 6.48 7.89 -2.47
N ALA A 237 7.77 7.57 -2.39
CA ALA A 237 8.84 8.36 -2.98
C ALA A 237 8.72 8.43 -4.51
N ILE A 238 8.41 7.31 -5.17
CA ILE A 238 8.19 7.25 -6.62
C ILE A 238 6.99 8.13 -7.02
N LEU A 239 5.88 8.05 -6.29
CA LEU A 239 4.70 8.89 -6.53
C LEU A 239 5.01 10.37 -6.33
N LEU A 240 5.76 10.72 -5.28
CA LEU A 240 6.16 12.09 -4.98
C LEU A 240 7.05 12.69 -6.07
N VAL A 241 8.05 11.94 -6.57
CA VAL A 241 8.91 12.38 -7.67
C VAL A 241 8.09 12.65 -8.94
N ARG A 242 7.08 11.82 -9.23
CA ARG A 242 6.18 12.05 -10.37
C ARG A 242 5.33 13.29 -10.22
N LEU A 243 4.74 13.49 -9.04
CA LEU A 243 3.95 14.68 -8.74
C LEU A 243 4.78 15.96 -8.92
N ARG A 244 6.06 15.95 -8.48
CA ARG A 244 6.98 17.07 -8.66
C ARG A 244 7.30 17.35 -10.13
N ARG A 245 7.53 16.31 -10.93
CA ARG A 245 7.79 16.46 -12.37
C ARG A 245 6.60 17.05 -13.13
N ALA A 246 5.38 16.60 -12.82
CA ALA A 246 4.16 17.13 -13.43
C ALA A 246 3.89 18.60 -13.06
N ALA A 247 4.29 19.04 -11.86
CA ALA A 247 4.19 20.43 -11.44
C ALA A 247 5.23 21.33 -12.13
N GLY A 248 6.47 20.82 -12.34
CA GLY A 248 7.54 21.57 -12.99
C GLY A 248 7.30 21.89 -14.47
N THR A 249 6.54 21.04 -15.17
CA THR A 249 6.15 21.29 -16.58
C THR A 249 5.01 22.30 -16.75
N ALA A 250 4.35 22.71 -15.65
CA ALA A 250 3.21 23.62 -15.69
C ALA A 250 3.58 25.10 -15.43
N VAL A 251 4.86 25.39 -15.13
CA VAL A 251 5.36 26.77 -15.04
C VAL A 251 5.74 27.21 -16.45
N PRO A 252 5.01 28.16 -17.08
CA PRO A 252 5.43 28.72 -18.36
C PRO A 252 6.73 29.50 -18.12
N SER A 253 7.76 29.19 -18.89
CA SER A 253 8.91 30.08 -19.05
C SER A 253 8.40 31.39 -19.64
N GLY A 254 8.20 32.39 -18.77
CA GLY A 254 7.99 33.78 -19.16
C GLY A 254 9.25 34.39 -19.74
#